data_AF-A0A067EET9-F1
#
_entry.id   AF-A0A067EET9-F1
#
_cell.length_a   1.000
_cell.length_b   1.000
_cell.length_c   1.000
_cell.angle_alpha   90.00
_cell.angle_beta   90.00
_cell.angle_gamma   90.00
#
_symmetry.space_group_name_H-M   'P 1'
#
loop_
_entity.id
_entity.type
_entity.pdbx_description
1 polymer ?
#
loop_
_entity_poly.entity_id
_entity_poly.type
_entity_poly.pdbx_seq_one_letter_code
_entity_poly.pdbx_strand_id
1 'polypeptide(L)'
;VDIWEERKVFGSRGQGLKDEMLGKNPPPVPASNGRSSNPIKIVKRDANSVRIKLAVGALPEKILTAFQSVLDEHPNEEVALNNCNAAVHHAGKVSEDVENTPSQ
;
A
#
# COMPACT_ATOMS: atom_id res chain seq x y z
N VAL A 1 12.93 13.35 -27.04
CA VAL A 1 13.49 12.58 -28.17
C VAL A 1 14.74 13.25 -28.72
N ASP A 2 14.77 14.58 -28.85
CA ASP A 2 15.86 15.29 -29.54
C ASP A 2 17.25 15.03 -28.93
N ILE A 3 17.37 14.99 -27.59
CA ILE A 3 18.63 14.63 -26.90
C ILE A 3 19.09 13.20 -27.23
N TRP A 4 18.16 12.26 -27.36
CA TRP A 4 18.45 10.86 -27.69
C TRP A 4 18.84 10.68 -29.17
N GLU A 5 18.33 11.55 -30.04
CA GLU A 5 18.69 11.61 -31.46
C GLU A 5 20.09 12.22 -31.67
N GLU A 6 20.40 13.29 -30.94
CA GLU A 6 21.73 13.92 -30.94
C GLU A 6 22.82 12.94 -30.47
N ARG A 7 22.54 12.19 -29.39
CA ARG A 7 23.45 11.18 -28.85
C ARG A 7 23.36 9.82 -29.51
N LYS A 8 22.54 9.67 -30.56
CA LYS A 8 22.34 8.42 -31.32
C LYS A 8 22.06 7.19 -30.44
N VAL A 9 21.33 7.38 -29.34
CA VAL A 9 21.09 6.35 -28.31
C VAL A 9 20.48 5.07 -28.90
N PHE A 10 19.64 5.22 -29.94
CA PHE A 10 18.95 4.10 -30.59
C PHE A 10 19.37 3.88 -32.05
N GLY A 11 20.39 4.60 -32.54
CA GLY A 11 20.83 4.54 -33.93
C GLY A 11 19.68 4.70 -34.94
N SER A 12 19.70 3.93 -36.03
CA SER A 12 18.65 3.92 -37.07
C SER A 12 17.31 3.34 -36.59
N ARG A 13 17.31 2.60 -35.47
CA ARG A 13 16.10 1.99 -34.91
C ARG A 13 15.18 3.01 -34.21
N GLY A 14 15.69 4.21 -33.92
CA GLY A 14 14.96 5.30 -33.26
C GLY A 14 14.13 6.21 -34.17
N GLN A 15 14.15 5.99 -35.50
CA GLN A 15 13.56 6.92 -36.48
C GLN A 15 12.04 7.13 -36.32
N GLY A 16 11.34 6.19 -35.68
CA GLY A 16 9.91 6.28 -35.38
C GLY A 16 9.56 6.72 -33.95
N LEU A 17 10.56 6.89 -33.07
CA LEU A 17 10.34 7.15 -31.65
C LEU A 17 9.67 8.50 -31.40
N LYS A 18 9.98 9.51 -32.23
CA LYS A 18 9.35 10.83 -32.15
C LYS A 18 7.87 10.77 -32.51
N ASP A 19 7.51 10.04 -33.56
CA ASP A 19 6.13 9.83 -33.99
C ASP A 19 5.32 8.98 -32.99
N GLU A 20 5.98 8.04 -32.30
CA GLU A 20 5.37 7.24 -31.25
C GLU A 20 5.15 8.05 -29.96
N MET A 21 6.14 8.87 -29.55
CA MET A 21 6.02 9.75 -28.38
C MET A 21 5.04 10.92 -28.59
N LEU A 22 4.92 11.43 -29.82
CA LEU A 22 3.94 12.48 -30.16
C LEU A 22 2.55 11.91 -30.46
N GLY A 23 2.39 10.59 -30.49
CA GLY A 23 1.12 9.87 -30.40
C GLY A 23 0.04 10.30 -31.40
N LYS A 24 -0.03 9.65 -32.56
CA LYS A 24 -1.17 9.82 -33.50
C LYS A 24 -2.49 9.22 -32.99
N ASN A 25 -2.46 8.42 -31.93
CA ASN A 25 -3.66 7.94 -31.24
C ASN A 25 -3.39 7.86 -29.74
N PRO A 26 -4.07 8.67 -28.90
CA PRO A 26 -4.01 8.45 -27.47
C PRO A 26 -4.58 7.05 -27.15
N PRO A 27 -3.98 6.31 -26.21
CA PRO A 27 -4.62 5.10 -25.69
C PRO A 27 -6.01 5.47 -25.15
N PRO A 28 -7.03 4.59 -25.25
CA PRO A 28 -8.35 4.88 -24.74
C PRO A 28 -8.21 5.19 -23.26
N VAL A 29 -8.43 6.46 -22.92
CA VAL A 29 -8.45 6.94 -21.54
C VAL A 29 -9.61 6.19 -20.87
N PRO A 30 -9.38 5.41 -19.80
CA PRO A 30 -10.50 4.89 -19.02
C PRO A 30 -11.31 6.09 -18.61
N ALA A 31 -12.61 6.12 -18.96
CA ALA A 31 -13.46 7.29 -18.83
C ALA A 31 -13.37 7.90 -17.43
N SER A 32 -12.45 8.86 -17.26
CA SER A 32 -12.44 9.73 -16.10
C SER A 32 -13.48 10.78 -16.41
N ASN A 33 -14.70 10.55 -15.94
CA ASN A 33 -15.75 11.56 -15.94
C ASN A 33 -15.14 12.88 -15.47
N GLY A 34 -15.21 13.86 -16.36
CA GLY A 34 -14.36 15.04 -16.33
C GLY A 34 -14.42 15.85 -15.04
N ARG A 35 -13.36 16.65 -14.89
CA ARG A 35 -13.24 17.83 -14.02
C ARG A 35 -12.80 17.58 -12.57
N SER A 36 -11.58 17.05 -12.45
CA SER A 36 -10.59 17.36 -11.40
C SER A 36 -9.37 16.49 -11.64
N SER A 37 -8.24 17.06 -12.07
CA SER A 37 -6.95 16.36 -12.15
C SER A 37 -6.47 15.84 -10.79
N ASN A 38 -7.06 16.33 -9.70
CA ASN A 38 -6.78 15.89 -8.35
C ASN A 38 -7.73 14.74 -7.96
N PRO A 39 -7.20 13.51 -7.75
CA PRO A 39 -7.98 12.38 -7.25
C PRO A 39 -8.35 12.51 -5.75
N ILE A 40 -7.90 13.60 -5.12
CA ILE A 40 -8.10 13.93 -3.70
C ILE A 40 -8.79 15.29 -3.62
N LYS A 41 -9.93 15.36 -2.92
CA LYS A 41 -10.66 16.61 -2.66
C LYS A 41 -10.87 16.77 -1.15
N ILE A 42 -10.31 17.82 -0.55
CA ILE A 42 -10.64 18.19 0.84
C ILE A 42 -12.02 18.83 0.83
N VAL A 43 -12.98 18.22 1.51
CA VAL A 43 -14.38 18.68 1.56
C VAL A 43 -14.64 19.55 2.76
N LYS A 44 -13.97 19.28 3.88
CA LYS A 44 -14.10 20.07 5.10
C LYS A 44 -12.82 19.90 5.93
N ARG A 45 -12.40 20.98 6.57
CA ARG A 45 -11.35 20.99 7.58
C ARG A 45 -11.82 21.83 8.75
N ASP A 46 -11.82 21.26 9.94
CA ASP A 46 -12.02 21.97 11.20
C ASP A 46 -10.82 21.72 12.13
N ALA A 47 -10.86 22.26 13.35
CA ALA A 47 -9.76 22.17 14.30
C ALA A 47 -9.41 20.72 14.69
N ASN A 48 -10.38 19.80 14.58
CA ASN A 48 -10.27 18.44 15.09
C ASN A 48 -10.27 17.39 13.97
N SER A 49 -10.67 17.72 12.74
CA SER A 49 -10.80 16.73 11.67
C SER A 49 -10.65 17.31 10.26
N VAL A 50 -10.21 16.45 9.34
CA VAL A 50 -10.19 16.72 7.90
C VAL A 50 -11.01 15.67 7.18
N ARG A 51 -12.06 16.08 6.46
CA ARG A 51 -12.86 15.20 5.62
C ARG A 51 -12.36 15.26 4.18
N ILE A 52 -11.86 14.13 3.69
CA ILE A 52 -11.30 13.99 2.33
C ILE A 52 -12.22 13.07 1.52
N LYS A 53 -12.56 13.47 0.28
CA LYS A 53 -13.18 12.60 -0.72
C LYS A 53 -12.13 12.14 -1.71
N LEU A 54 -12.04 10.84 -1.89
CA LEU A 54 -11.18 10.20 -2.88
C LEU A 54 -12.03 9.84 -4.11
N ALA A 55 -11.43 9.89 -5.28
CA ALA A 55 -12.06 9.36 -6.48
C ALA A 55 -12.17 7.83 -6.35
N VAL A 56 -13.38 7.30 -6.52
CA VAL A 56 -13.66 5.86 -6.44
C VAL A 56 -12.90 5.12 -7.55
N GLY A 57 -12.22 4.03 -7.19
CA GLY A 57 -11.35 3.22 -8.02
C GLY A 57 -9.92 3.76 -8.21
N ALA A 58 -9.62 4.98 -7.72
CA ALA A 58 -8.32 5.60 -7.93
C ALA A 58 -7.25 5.11 -6.94
N LEU A 59 -5.98 5.30 -7.30
CA LEU A 59 -4.83 4.89 -6.48
C LEU A 59 -4.91 5.37 -5.01
N PRO A 60 -5.29 6.64 -4.71
CA PRO A 60 -5.40 7.09 -3.32
C PRO A 60 -6.43 6.32 -2.49
N GLU A 61 -7.57 5.94 -3.09
CA GLU A 61 -8.59 5.13 -2.40
C GLU A 61 -8.06 3.74 -2.10
N LYS A 62 -7.41 3.10 -3.09
CA LYS A 62 -6.81 1.77 -2.90
C LYS A 62 -5.76 1.75 -1.80
N ILE A 63 -4.91 2.79 -1.74
CA ILE A 63 -3.93 2.94 -0.67
C ILE A 63 -4.63 3.05 0.68
N LEU A 64 -5.61 3.96 0.81
CA LEU A 64 -6.33 4.15 2.07
C LEU A 64 -7.05 2.88 2.54
N THR A 65 -7.72 2.16 1.63
CA THR A 65 -8.39 0.89 1.95
C THR A 65 -7.40 -0.17 2.42
N ALA A 66 -6.24 -0.30 1.78
CA ALA A 66 -5.21 -1.24 2.21
C ALA A 66 -4.67 -0.90 3.62
N PHE A 67 -4.40 0.38 3.88
CA PHE A 67 -3.98 0.84 5.21
C PHE A 67 -5.06 0.63 6.28
N GLN A 68 -6.33 0.90 5.95
CA GLN A 68 -7.43 0.66 6.89
C GLN A 68 -7.57 -0.83 7.22
N SER A 69 -7.37 -1.72 6.24
CA SER A 69 -7.34 -3.17 6.48
C SER A 69 -6.27 -3.56 7.50
N VAL A 70 -5.07 -2.97 7.42
CA VAL A 70 -3.99 -3.23 8.39
C VAL A 70 -4.33 -2.68 9.79
N LEU A 71 -5.01 -1.53 9.85
CA LEU A 71 -5.45 -0.95 11.13
C LEU A 71 -6.62 -1.70 11.76
N ASP A 72 -7.54 -2.20 10.92
CA ASP A 72 -8.72 -2.97 11.35
C ASP A 72 -8.34 -4.42 11.72
N GLU A 73 -7.33 -5.00 11.05
CA GLU A 73 -6.68 -6.28 11.40
C GLU A 73 -5.73 -6.18 12.60
N HIS A 74 -5.71 -5.04 13.28
CA HIS A 74 -5.05 -4.85 14.58
C HIS A 74 -5.99 -5.11 15.79
N PRO A 75 -6.94 -6.08 15.84
CA PRO A 75 -7.56 -6.42 17.10
C PRO A 75 -6.56 -7.30 17.86
N ASN A 76 -5.72 -6.59 18.62
CA ASN A 76 -5.11 -7.04 19.86
C ASN A 76 -3.96 -8.06 19.75
N GLU A 77 -3.04 -7.80 18.83
CA GLU A 77 -1.69 -8.41 18.82
C GLU A 77 -1.07 -8.44 20.22
N GLU A 78 -1.23 -7.36 20.99
CA GLU A 78 -0.80 -7.27 22.40
C GLU A 78 -1.39 -8.40 23.27
N VAL A 79 -2.70 -8.66 23.21
CA VAL A 79 -3.31 -9.77 23.96
C VAL A 79 -2.90 -11.12 23.43
N ALA A 80 -2.75 -11.30 22.11
CA ALA A 80 -2.25 -12.53 21.54
C ALA A 80 -0.82 -12.84 22.04
N LEU A 81 0.04 -11.83 22.08
CA LEU A 81 1.41 -11.93 22.59
C LEU A 81 1.44 -12.21 24.10
N ASN A 82 0.61 -11.50 24.87
CA ASN A 82 0.49 -11.73 26.32
C ASN A 82 0.02 -13.16 26.63
N ASN A 83 -0.98 -13.67 25.89
CA ASN A 83 -1.46 -15.04 26.05
C ASN A 83 -0.38 -16.07 25.69
N CYS A 84 0.40 -15.83 24.63
CA CYS A 84 1.52 -16.68 24.26
C CYS A 84 2.58 -16.71 25.36
N ASN A 85 2.97 -15.55 25.89
CA ASN A 85 3.96 -15.46 26.95
C ASN A 85 3.49 -16.18 28.23
N ALA A 86 2.22 -16.01 28.61
CA ALA A 86 1.62 -16.75 29.72
C ALA A 86 1.67 -18.27 29.50
N ALA A 87 1.31 -18.75 28.30
CA ALA A 87 1.37 -20.17 27.95
C ALA A 87 2.80 -20.73 28.02
N VAL A 88 3.79 -19.98 27.51
CA VAL A 88 5.21 -20.35 27.58
C VAL A 88 5.67 -20.45 29.04
N HIS A 89 5.32 -19.47 29.87
CA HIS A 89 5.66 -19.48 31.29
C HIS A 89 5.04 -20.68 32.03
N HIS A 90 3.77 -21.01 31.73
CA HIS A 90 3.11 -22.19 32.28
C HIS A 90 3.78 -23.49 31.83
N ALA A 91 4.15 -23.62 30.55
CA ALA A 91 4.85 -24.80 30.03
C ALA A 91 6.22 -24.99 30.69
N GLY A 92 6.97 -23.90 30.89
CA GLY A 92 8.25 -23.92 31.61
C GLY A 92 8.10 -24.42 33.04
N LYS A 93 7.07 -23.92 33.75
CA LYS A 93 6.80 -24.36 35.12
C LYS A 93 6.43 -25.83 35.22
N VAL A 94 5.61 -26.34 34.29
CA VAL A 94 5.29 -27.78 34.23
C VAL A 94 6.54 -28.63 33.94
N SER A 95 7.45 -28.14 33.09
CA SER A 95 8.72 -28.82 32.84
C SER A 95 9.59 -28.93 34.10
N GLU A 96 9.66 -27.84 34.87
CA GLU A 96 10.42 -27.80 36.13
C GLU A 96 9.77 -28.67 37.21
N ASP A 97 8.44 -28.68 37.30
CA ASP A 97 7.70 -29.55 38.23
C ASP A 97 7.92 -31.05 37.91
N VAL A 98 7.97 -31.43 36.62
CA VAL A 98 8.27 -32.81 36.18
C VAL A 98 9.70 -33.21 36.54
N GLU A 99 10.67 -32.32 36.35
CA GLU A 99 12.08 -32.60 36.66
C GLU A 99 12.35 -32.68 38.17
N ASN A 100 11.58 -31.94 38.98
CA ASN A 100 11.66 -31.95 40.44
C ASN A 100 10.80 -33.03 41.12
N THR A 101 9.98 -33.78 40.39
CA THR A 101 9.33 -34.99 40.95
C THR A 101 10.34 -36.13 41.02
N PRO A 102 10.70 -36.64 42.22
CA PRO A 102 11.60 -37.78 42.32
C PRO A 102 10.90 -39.00 41.74
N SER A 103 11.51 -39.61 40.72
CA SER A 103 11.07 -40.88 40.15
C SER A 103 10.98 -41.93 41.26
N GLN A 104 9.74 -42.36 41.57
CA GLN A 104 9.43 -43.45 42.49
C GLN A 104 9.42 -44.78 41.75
#